data_AF-A0A0R2PIZ9-F1
#
_entry.id   AF-A0A0R2PIZ9-F1
#
_cell.length_a   1.000
_cell.length_b   1.000
_cell.length_c   1.000
_cell.angle_alpha   90.00
_cell.angle_beta   90.00
_cell.angle_gamma   90.00
#
_symmetry.space_group_name_H-M   'P 1'
#
loop_
_entity.id
_entity.type
_entity.pdbx_description
1 polymer ?
#
loop_
_entity_poly.entity_id
_entity_poly.type
_entity_poly.pdbx_seq_one_letter_code
_entity_poly.pdbx_strand_id
1 'polypeptide(L)'
;MTTTEAPSQKEVLAEVDFWHSRPITPTRRLSLGHVSLPVDPTPGLGGILLGAIVAAYSGSINEDLIPDIHRLIGQIEQGERIVQPRLRHRFQADRHGLACSTHRMIGENESI
;
A
#
# COMPACT_ATOMS: atom_id res chain seq x y z
N MET A 1 12.37 -36.95 25.18
CA MET A 1 12.87 -35.71 24.59
C MET A 1 11.71 -35.09 23.83
N THR A 2 10.98 -34.19 24.47
CA THR A 2 9.88 -33.44 23.85
C THR A 2 10.40 -32.04 23.58
N THR A 3 10.70 -31.73 22.32
CA THR A 3 11.03 -30.38 21.89
C THR A 3 9.74 -29.57 21.97
N THR A 4 9.64 -28.70 22.97
CA THR A 4 8.60 -27.67 23.02
C THR A 4 8.96 -26.61 22.00
N GLU A 5 8.30 -26.63 20.84
CA GLU A 5 8.35 -25.50 19.89
C GLU A 5 7.73 -24.28 20.59
N ALA A 6 8.55 -23.27 20.86
CA ALA A 6 8.09 -21.98 21.34
C ALA A 6 7.25 -21.31 20.23
N PRO A 7 6.16 -20.60 20.55
CA PRO A 7 5.36 -19.93 19.53
C PRO A 7 6.22 -18.89 18.81
N SER A 8 6.30 -18.96 17.48
CA SER A 8 7.04 -17.95 16.70
C SER A 8 6.36 -16.59 16.90
N GLN A 9 7.09 -15.65 17.48
CA GLN A 9 6.59 -14.29 17.67
C GLN A 9 6.59 -13.60 16.31
N LYS A 10 5.40 -13.30 15.79
CA LYS A 10 5.21 -12.55 14.55
C LYS A 10 5.22 -11.06 14.83
N GLU A 11 6.19 -10.35 14.27
CA GLU A 11 6.34 -8.90 14.41
C GLU A 11 5.93 -8.20 13.11
N VAL A 12 5.20 -7.08 13.20
CA VAL A 12 4.84 -6.27 12.03
C VAL A 12 5.98 -5.29 11.76
N LEU A 13 6.70 -5.52 10.67
CA LEU A 13 7.89 -4.75 10.27
C LEU A 13 7.54 -3.50 9.45
N ALA A 14 6.47 -3.58 8.66
CA ALA A 14 5.92 -2.47 7.90
C ALA A 14 4.43 -2.73 7.63
N GLU A 15 3.62 -1.68 7.59
CA GLU A 15 2.18 -1.76 7.38
C GLU A 15 1.63 -0.55 6.63
N VAL A 16 0.67 -0.80 5.74
CA VAL A 16 -0.13 0.26 5.12
C VAL A 16 -1.58 -0.19 4.91
N ASP A 17 -2.51 0.69 5.26
CA ASP A 17 -3.93 0.54 5.00
C ASP A 17 -4.38 1.41 3.81
N PHE A 18 -5.01 0.78 2.83
CA PHE A 18 -5.74 1.46 1.76
C PHE A 18 -7.24 1.36 2.01
N TRP A 19 -7.88 2.51 2.13
CA TRP A 19 -9.33 2.60 2.17
C TRP A 19 -9.83 2.97 0.79
N HIS A 20 -10.71 2.14 0.23
CA HIS A 20 -11.18 2.31 -1.14
C HIS A 20 -12.69 2.08 -1.24
N SER A 21 -13.29 2.65 -2.28
CA SER A 21 -14.69 2.38 -2.60
C SER A 21 -14.96 0.90 -2.76
N ARG A 22 -16.16 0.49 -2.34
CA ARG A 22 -16.67 -0.86 -2.59
C ARG A 22 -16.93 -1.02 -4.10
N PRO A 23 -16.75 -2.22 -4.69
CA PRO A 23 -16.89 -2.44 -6.13
C PRO A 23 -18.19 -1.93 -6.76
N ILE A 24 -19.30 -1.95 -6.00
CA ILE A 24 -20.63 -1.55 -6.45
C ILE A 24 -20.91 -0.04 -6.35
N THR A 25 -20.01 0.75 -5.75
CA THR A 25 -20.25 2.17 -5.48
C THR A 25 -19.74 3.02 -6.64
N PRO A 26 -20.55 3.94 -7.20
CA PRO A 26 -20.16 4.72 -8.39
C PRO A 26 -19.01 5.70 -8.12
N THR A 27 -18.89 6.19 -6.88
CA THR A 27 -17.78 7.06 -6.49
C THR A 27 -16.51 6.25 -6.33
N ARG A 28 -15.42 6.64 -6.99
CA ARG A 28 -14.08 6.04 -6.85
C ARG A 28 -13.24 6.83 -5.83
N ARG A 29 -13.47 6.51 -4.55
CA ARG A 29 -12.88 7.17 -3.37
C ARG A 29 -11.66 6.36 -2.91
N LEU A 30 -10.58 7.07 -2.57
CA LEU A 30 -9.42 6.51 -1.89
C LEU A 30 -9.11 7.31 -0.62
N SER A 31 -8.56 6.64 0.38
CA SER A 31 -8.01 7.23 1.59
C SER A 31 -6.89 6.33 2.13
N LEU A 32 -5.97 6.90 2.90
CA LEU A 32 -4.93 6.13 3.61
C LEU A 32 -5.35 5.95 5.06
N GLY A 33 -5.10 4.76 5.60
CA GLY A 33 -5.36 4.38 6.99
C GLY A 33 -4.12 4.50 7.86
N HIS A 34 -3.81 3.45 8.64
CA HIS A 34 -2.52 3.33 9.29
C HIS A 34 -1.39 3.25 8.25
N VAL A 35 -0.29 3.95 8.51
CA VAL A 35 0.90 3.95 7.65
C VAL A 35 2.13 3.89 8.54
N SER A 36 2.83 2.76 8.51
CA SER A 36 4.12 2.53 9.13
C SER A 36 5.06 1.95 8.07
N LEU A 37 5.81 2.83 7.40
CA LEU A 37 6.71 2.48 6.30
C LEU A 37 8.13 2.98 6.61
N PRO A 38 8.95 2.20 7.34
CA PRO A 38 10.34 2.55 7.60
C PRO A 38 11.13 2.56 6.28
N VAL A 39 11.71 3.71 5.92
CA VAL A 39 12.41 3.91 4.63
C VAL A 39 13.91 4.20 4.75
N ASP A 40 14.44 4.24 5.98
CA ASP A 40 15.86 4.53 6.27
C ASP A 40 16.54 3.31 6.94
N PRO A 41 17.69 2.83 6.41
CA PRO A 41 18.33 3.22 5.17
C PRO A 41 17.50 2.84 3.93
N THR A 42 17.56 3.65 2.88
CA THR A 42 16.87 3.37 1.61
C THR A 42 17.30 2.00 1.06
N PRO A 43 16.36 1.15 0.60
CA PRO A 43 14.92 1.38 0.43
C PRO A 43 14.07 1.21 1.70
N GLY A 44 14.62 0.65 2.77
CA GLY A 44 13.91 0.31 4.01
C GLY A 44 12.84 -0.76 3.82
N LEU A 45 12.30 -1.28 4.93
CA LEU A 45 11.25 -2.30 4.93
C LEU A 45 9.95 -1.77 4.29
N GLY A 46 9.68 -0.47 4.45
CA GLY A 46 8.56 0.22 3.81
C GLY A 46 8.68 0.26 2.28
N GLY A 47 9.86 0.58 1.74
CA GLY A 47 10.08 0.58 0.29
C GLY A 47 9.93 -0.83 -0.29
N ILE A 48 10.41 -1.86 0.41
CA ILE A 48 10.22 -3.26 0.01
C ILE A 48 8.73 -3.64 0.03
N LEU A 49 7.98 -3.28 1.08
CA LEU A 49 6.54 -3.54 1.15
C LEU A 49 5.79 -2.87 -0.02
N LEU A 50 6.09 -1.60 -0.31
CA LEU A 50 5.49 -0.90 -1.45
C LEU A 50 5.82 -1.57 -2.78
N GLY A 51 7.07 -1.98 -2.98
CA GLY A 51 7.50 -2.74 -4.16
C GLY A 51 6.73 -4.06 -4.30
N ALA A 52 6.54 -4.80 -3.21
CA ALA A 52 5.78 -6.05 -3.20
C ALA A 52 4.30 -5.82 -3.56
N ILE A 53 3.68 -4.76 -3.03
CA ILE A 53 2.30 -4.38 -3.38
C ILE A 53 2.21 -4.05 -4.88
N VAL A 54 3.11 -3.22 -5.41
CA VAL A 54 3.13 -2.88 -6.83
C VAL A 54 3.29 -4.13 -7.69
N ALA A 55 4.24 -5.01 -7.36
CA ALA A 55 4.45 -6.25 -8.08
C ALA A 55 3.18 -7.13 -8.10
N ALA A 56 2.52 -7.28 -6.95
CA ALA A 56 1.31 -8.10 -6.81
C ALA A 56 0.12 -7.60 -7.64
N TYR A 57 -0.01 -6.28 -7.86
CA TYR A 57 -1.17 -5.69 -8.54
C TYR A 57 -0.89 -5.13 -9.93
N SER A 58 0.37 -5.00 -10.35
CA SER A 58 0.77 -4.40 -11.64
C SER A 58 0.04 -5.02 -12.84
N GLY A 59 -0.11 -6.35 -12.87
CA GLY A 59 -0.81 -7.06 -13.94
C GLY A 59 -2.34 -6.87 -13.99
N SER A 60 -2.93 -6.26 -12.96
CA SER A 60 -4.37 -5.94 -12.90
C SER A 60 -4.71 -4.54 -13.39
N ILE A 61 -3.70 -3.74 -13.74
CA ILE A 61 -3.87 -2.37 -14.22
C ILE A 61 -4.34 -2.41 -15.68
N ASN A 62 -5.39 -1.65 -15.99
CA ASN A 62 -5.82 -1.45 -17.37
C ASN A 62 -4.71 -0.70 -18.14
N GLU A 63 -4.25 -1.27 -19.26
CA GLU A 63 -3.15 -0.75 -20.08
C GLU A 63 -3.36 0.70 -20.54
N ASP A 64 -4.60 1.12 -20.80
CA ASP A 64 -4.94 2.49 -21.19
C ASP A 64 -4.58 3.52 -20.11
N LEU A 65 -4.44 3.08 -18.85
CA LEU A 65 -4.06 3.94 -17.73
C LEU A 65 -2.55 4.07 -17.57
N ILE A 66 -1.73 3.21 -18.18
CA ILE A 66 -0.28 3.19 -17.98
C ILE A 66 0.36 4.55 -18.31
N PRO A 67 0.06 5.22 -19.44
CA PRO A 67 0.65 6.52 -19.75
C PRO A 67 0.34 7.59 -18.69
N ASP A 68 -0.91 7.61 -18.19
CA ASP A 68 -1.33 8.56 -17.17
C ASP A 68 -0.73 8.26 -15.79
N ILE A 69 -0.48 6.98 -15.47
CA ILE A 69 0.23 6.56 -14.26
C ILE A 69 1.69 7.05 -14.32
N HIS A 70 2.40 6.83 -15.42
CA HIS A 70 3.76 7.33 -15.59
C HIS A 70 3.82 8.86 -15.46
N ARG A 71 2.87 9.56 -16.09
CA ARG A 71 2.77 11.01 -15.93
C ARG A 71 2.57 11.42 -14.48
N LEU A 72 1.67 10.75 -13.75
CA LEU A 72 1.44 11.04 -12.34
C LEU A 72 2.70 10.82 -11.48
N ILE A 73 3.44 9.74 -11.72
CA ILE A 73 4.71 9.46 -11.03
C ILE A 73 5.69 10.61 -11.27
N GLY A 74 5.89 11.02 -12.53
CA GLY A 74 6.78 12.13 -12.86
C GLY A 74 6.37 13.46 -12.20
N GLN A 75 5.06 13.74 -12.13
CA GLN A 75 4.56 14.93 -11.43
C GLN A 75 4.86 14.89 -9.92
N ILE A 76 4.74 13.72 -9.29
CA ILE A 76 5.07 13.53 -7.87
C ILE A 76 6.58 13.70 -7.63
N GLU A 77 7.41 13.09 -8.48
CA GLU A 77 8.88 13.22 -8.41
C GLU A 77 9.35 14.66 -8.56
N GLN A 78 8.66 15.45 -9.38
CA GLN A 78 8.93 16.88 -9.58
C GLN A 78 8.35 17.77 -8.47
N GLY A 79 7.63 17.20 -7.49
CA GLY A 79 6.97 17.94 -6.42
C GLY A 79 5.81 18.81 -6.90
N GLU A 80 5.22 18.49 -8.06
CA GLU A 80 4.09 19.23 -8.58
C GLU A 80 2.84 19.06 -7.71
N ARG A 81 2.01 20.09 -7.69
CA ARG A 81 0.70 20.00 -7.06
C ARG A 81 -0.23 19.11 -7.89
N ILE A 82 -0.68 18.00 -7.30
CA ILE A 82 -1.66 17.12 -7.93
C ILE A 82 -3.09 17.61 -7.67
N VAL A 83 -3.75 18.11 -8.71
CA VAL A 83 -5.18 18.46 -8.65
C VAL A 83 -6.06 17.22 -8.61
N GLN A 84 -7.19 17.31 -7.91
CA GLN A 84 -8.11 16.19 -7.67
C GLN A 84 -9.42 16.38 -8.44
N PRO A 85 -10.04 15.30 -8.97
CA PRO A 85 -9.59 13.90 -8.91
C PRO A 85 -8.38 13.62 -9.83
N ARG A 86 -7.66 12.53 -9.56
CA ARG A 86 -6.52 12.11 -10.38
C ARG A 86 -6.64 10.65 -10.80
N LEU A 87 -6.29 10.36 -12.06
CA LEU A 87 -6.67 9.12 -12.71
C LEU A 87 -8.19 8.93 -12.58
N ARG A 88 -8.60 7.76 -12.08
CA ARG A 88 -9.99 7.42 -11.83
C ARG A 88 -10.42 7.71 -10.39
N HIS A 89 -9.53 8.16 -9.51
CA HIS A 89 -9.78 8.17 -8.06
C HIS A 89 -9.71 9.57 -7.44
N ARG A 90 -10.48 9.77 -6.37
CA ARG A 90 -10.42 10.95 -5.53
C ARG A 90 -9.92 10.56 -4.14
N PHE A 91 -8.76 11.11 -3.75
CA PHE A 91 -8.24 10.98 -2.39
C PHE A 91 -9.02 11.88 -1.43
N GLN A 92 -9.36 11.37 -0.24
CA GLN A 92 -9.95 12.15 0.83
C GLN A 92 -9.58 11.59 2.21
N ALA A 93 -9.76 12.38 3.27
CA ALA A 93 -9.52 11.94 4.64
C ALA A 93 -10.66 11.08 5.22
N ASP A 94 -11.91 11.32 4.81
CA ASP A 94 -13.06 10.54 5.28
C ASP A 94 -13.04 9.10 4.74
N ARG A 95 -13.28 8.15 5.64
CA ARG A 95 -13.27 6.70 5.39
C ARG A 95 -14.66 6.07 5.53
N HIS A 96 -15.68 6.85 5.90
CA HIS A 96 -17.02 6.33 6.09
C HIS A 96 -17.54 5.66 4.81
N GLY A 97 -18.00 4.42 4.95
CA GLY A 97 -18.51 3.60 3.85
C GLY A 97 -17.45 3.00 2.91
N LEU A 98 -16.15 3.22 3.15
CA LEU A 98 -15.07 2.59 2.39
C LEU A 98 -14.77 1.18 2.91
N ALA A 99 -14.24 0.32 2.03
CA ALA A 99 -13.61 -0.94 2.41
C ALA A 99 -12.12 -0.70 2.71
N CYS A 100 -11.49 -1.58 3.49
CA CYS A 100 -10.08 -1.49 3.85
C CYS A 100 -9.31 -2.70 3.32
N SER A 101 -8.16 -2.45 2.71
CA SER A 101 -7.14 -3.44 2.37
C SER A 101 -5.88 -3.13 3.18
N THR A 102 -5.48 -4.06 4.04
CA THR A 102 -4.30 -3.92 4.90
C THR A 102 -3.16 -4.78 4.34
N HIS A 103 -1.99 -4.17 4.14
CA HIS A 103 -0.80 -4.85 3.67
C HIS A 103 0.27 -4.78 4.74
N ARG A 104 0.87 -5.93 5.06
CA ARG A 104 1.86 -6.07 6.13
C ARG A 104 3.07 -6.82 5.64
N MET A 105 4.23 -6.40 6.11
CA MET A 105 5.43 -7.23 6.15
C MET A 105 5.55 -7.80 7.56
N ILE A 106 5.61 -9.12 7.66
CA ILE A 106 5.72 -9.83 8.94
C ILE A 106 7.11 -10.42 9.05
N GLY A 107 7.80 -10.10 10.14
CA GLY A 107 9.02 -10.78 10.55
C GLY A 107 8.67 -12.03 11.33
N GLU A 108 9.29 -13.14 10.97
CA GLU A 108 9.29 -14.34 11.78
C GLU A 108 10.63 -14.41 12.49
N ASN A 109 10.62 -14.27 13.82
CA ASN A 109 11.82 -14.46 14.63
C ASN A 109 12.15 -15.95 14.67
N GLU A 110 12.90 -16.45 13.68
CA GLU A 110 13.61 -17.71 13.82
C GLU A 110 14.77 -17.49 14.80
N SER A 111 14.63 -18.02 16.01
CA SER A 111 15.79 -18.28 16.86
C SER A 111 16.66 -19.33 16.17
N ILE A 112 17.81 -18.90 15.62
CA ILE A 112 18.89 -19.77 15.13
C ILE A 112 19.59 -20.42 16.32
#